data_AF-A0A8T0IA54-F1
#
_entry.id   AF-A0A8T0IA54-F1
#
_cell.length_a   1.000
_cell.length_b   1.000
_cell.length_c   1.000
_cell.angle_alpha   90.00
_cell.angle_beta   90.00
_cell.angle_gamma   90.00
#
_symmetry.space_group_name_H-M   'P 1'
#
loop_
_entity.id
_entity.type
_entity.pdbx_description
1 polymer ?
#
loop_
_entity_poly.entity_id
_entity_poly.type
_entity_poly.pdbx_seq_one_letter_code
_entity_poly.pdbx_strand_id
1 'polypeptide(L)' 'MDDEMDDAPGVIGVDDAQKTALVQAEVQRMKCLPPSSAYAIHRLKVLNKMLQLLSKVRSNTEAEELEALFAKMAF' A
#
# COMPACT_ATOMS: atom_id res chain seq x y z
N MET A 1 2.00 -3.42 -41.13
CA MET A 1 3.08 -3.25 -40.15
C MET A 1 2.41 -2.62 -38.96
N ASP A 2 1.89 -3.54 -38.18
CA ASP A 2 1.16 -3.37 -36.94
C ASP A 2 2.09 -2.70 -35.92
N ASP A 3 1.80 -1.46 -35.58
CA ASP A 3 2.28 -0.86 -34.33
C ASP A 3 1.03 -0.77 -33.45
N GLU A 4 0.76 -1.90 -32.80
CA GLU A 4 -0.36 -2.15 -31.91
C GLU A 4 -0.19 -1.26 -30.67
N MET A 5 -1.09 -0.28 -30.53
CA MET A 5 -1.26 0.49 -29.31
C MET A 5 -1.67 -0.44 -28.17
N ASP A 6 -0.73 -0.79 -27.30
CA ASP A 6 -1.01 -1.38 -25.99
C ASP A 6 -0.55 -0.42 -24.89
N ASP A 7 -1.31 0.66 -24.69
CA ASP A 7 -1.30 1.38 -23.42
C ASP A 7 -2.23 0.59 -22.48
N ALA A 8 -1.70 -0.50 -21.92
CA ALA A 8 -2.43 -1.35 -20.99
C ALA A 8 -2.73 -0.57 -19.70
N PRO A 9 -4.00 -0.51 -19.25
CA PRO A 9 -4.34 0.14 -18.00
C PRO A 9 -3.75 -0.67 -16.85
N GLY A 10 -3.05 0.02 -15.94
CA GLY A 10 -2.22 -0.56 -14.88
C GLY A 10 -2.80 -1.83 -14.24
N VAL A 11 -2.11 -2.94 -14.47
CA VAL A 11 -2.35 -4.21 -13.79
C VAL A 11 -2.16 -3.99 -12.29
N ILE A 12 -3.27 -3.98 -11.55
CA ILE A 12 -3.26 -4.23 -10.11
C ILE A 12 -2.98 -5.73 -9.98
N GLY A 13 -1.73 -6.08 -9.66
CA GLY A 13 -1.32 -7.48 -9.54
C GLY A 13 -2.13 -8.18 -8.46
N VAL A 14 -2.30 -9.51 -8.56
CA VAL A 14 -2.92 -10.33 -7.51
C VAL A 14 -2.22 -10.10 -6.16
N ASP A 15 -0.93 -9.78 -6.17
CA ASP A 15 -0.13 -9.39 -5.02
C ASP A 15 -0.60 -8.08 -4.36
N ASP A 16 -1.11 -7.11 -5.12
CA ASP A 16 -1.58 -5.84 -4.57
C ASP A 16 -2.88 -5.99 -3.80
N ALA A 17 -3.76 -6.90 -4.22
CA ALA A 17 -4.97 -7.22 -3.48
C ALA A 17 -4.64 -7.87 -2.11
N GLN A 18 -3.67 -8.79 -2.09
CA GLN A 18 -3.19 -9.40 -0.84
C GLN A 18 -2.48 -8.37 0.06
N LYS A 19 -1.59 -7.55 -0.50
CA LYS A 19 -0.93 -6.44 0.18
C LYS A 19 -1.95 -5.46 0.77
N THR A 20 -3.00 -5.14 0.03
CA THR A 20 -4.10 -4.27 0.50
C THR A 20 -4.83 -4.89 1.68
N ALA A 21 -5.17 -6.19 1.61
CA ALA A 21 -5.83 -6.89 2.70
C ALA A 21 -4.98 -6.92 3.98
N LEU A 22 -3.67 -7.17 3.87
CA LEU A 22 -2.72 -7.14 5.00
C LEU A 22 -2.67 -5.77 5.65
N VAL A 23 -2.53 -4.71 4.86
CA VAL A 23 -2.49 -3.33 5.37
C VAL A 23 -3.82 -2.96 6.03
N GLN A 24 -4.95 -3.35 5.45
CA GLN A 24 -6.27 -3.11 6.05
C GLN A 24 -6.45 -3.85 7.38
N ALA A 25 -6.00 -5.10 7.50
CA ALA A 25 -6.05 -5.85 8.75
C ALA A 25 -5.24 -5.14 9.85
N GLU A 26 -4.04 -4.67 9.51
CA GLU A 26 -3.21 -3.91 10.44
C GLU A 26 -3.84 -2.56 10.82
N VAL A 27 -4.51 -1.87 9.89
CA VAL A 27 -5.29 -0.65 10.20
C VAL A 27 -6.37 -0.94 11.23
N GLN A 28 -7.09 -2.06 11.10
CA GLN A 28 -8.12 -2.44 12.08
C GLN A 28 -7.47 -2.73 13.45
N ARG A 29 -6.35 -3.45 13.49
CA ARG A 29 -5.59 -3.67 14.75
C ARG A 29 -5.18 -2.34 15.40
N MET A 30 -4.69 -1.39 14.62
CA MET A 30 -4.29 -0.07 15.13
C MET A 30 -5.48 0.78 15.61
N LYS A 31 -6.66 0.64 15.00
CA LYS A 31 -7.90 1.33 15.43
C LYS A 31 -8.42 0.83 16.78
N CYS A 32 -8.07 -0.40 17.19
CA CYS A 32 -8.40 -0.90 18.52
C CYS A 32 -7.54 -0.28 19.63
N LEU A 33 -6.44 0.39 19.29
CA LEU A 33 -5.59 1.07 20.26
C LEU A 33 -6.20 2.42 20.67
N PRO A 34 -5.89 2.91 21.88
CA PRO A 34 -6.31 4.23 22.31
C PRO A 34 -5.83 5.30 21.32
N PRO A 35 -6.70 6.22 20.91
CA PRO A 35 -6.36 7.26 19.92
C PRO A 35 -5.33 8.27 20.43
N SER A 36 -5.03 8.26 21.73
CA SER A 36 -3.94 9.04 22.34
C SER A 36 -2.55 8.41 22.15
N SER A 37 -2.47 7.18 21.65
CA SER A 37 -1.19 6.51 21.44
C SER A 37 -0.46 7.12 20.25
N ALA A 38 0.66 7.80 20.52
CA ALA A 38 1.53 8.36 19.49
C ALA A 38 1.99 7.28 18.48
N TYR A 39 2.21 6.05 18.95
CA TYR A 39 2.52 4.90 18.10
C TYR A 39 1.37 4.57 17.14
N ALA A 40 0.13 4.47 17.63
CA ALA A 40 -1.04 4.16 16.80
C ALA A 40 -1.27 5.25 15.75
N ILE A 41 -1.16 6.52 16.12
CA ILE A 41 -1.28 7.67 15.20
C ILE A 41 -0.21 7.59 14.11
N HIS A 42 1.06 7.39 14.49
CA HIS A 42 2.16 7.30 13.54
C HIS A 42 1.97 6.10 12.60
N ARG A 43 1.67 4.93 13.16
CA ARG A 43 1.46 3.69 12.39
C ARG A 43 0.31 3.84 11.40
N LEU A 44 -0.84 4.40 11.81
CA LEU A 44 -1.98 4.64 10.93
C LEU A 44 -1.65 5.58 9.77
N LYS A 45 -0.84 6.62 9.98
CA LYS A 45 -0.39 7.51 8.89
C LYS A 45 0.38 6.75 7.82
N VAL A 46 1.30 5.88 8.25
CA VAL A 46 2.10 5.09 7.30
C VAL A 46 1.24 4.05 6.58
N LEU A 47 0.35 3.35 7.29
CA LEU A 47 -0.57 2.39 6.67
C LEU A 47 -1.51 3.05 5.65
N ASN A 48 -2.04 4.24 5.95
CA ASN A 48 -2.85 4.99 5.00
C ASN A 48 -2.04 5.40 3.76
N LYS A 49 -0.77 5.78 3.91
CA LYS A 49 0.12 6.06 2.78
C LYS A 49 0.32 4.82 1.91
N MET A 50 0.51 3.64 2.51
CA MET A 50 0.63 2.38 1.78
C MET A 50 -0.64 2.04 0.99
N LEU A 51 -1.83 2.25 1.58
CA LEU A 51 -3.10 2.06 0.87
C LEU A 51 -3.26 3.01 -0.31
N GLN A 52 -2.86 4.28 -0.17
CA GLN A 52 -2.89 5.24 -1.28
C GLN A 52 -1.95 4.86 -2.42
N LEU A 53 -0.78 4.29 -2.08
CA LEU A 53 0.16 3.78 -3.07
C LEU A 53 -0.39 2.53 -3.78
N LEU A 54 -1.06 1.64 -3.04
CA LEU A 54 -1.70 0.44 -3.60
C LEU A 54 -2.95 0.75 -4.44
N SER A 55 -3.62 1.87 -4.21
CA SER A 55 -4.86 2.24 -4.91
C SER A 55 -4.64 2.96 -6.24
N LYS A 56 -3.40 3.19 -6.65
CA LYS A 56 -3.07 3.95 -7.88
C LYS A 56 -2.03 3.22 -8.72
N VAL A 57 -1.94 3.59 -9.98
CA VAL A 57 -0.80 3.21 -10.83
C VAL A 57 0.45 3.89 -10.26
N ARG A 58 1.44 3.09 -9.90
CA ARG A 58 2.70 3.55 -9.28
C ARG A 58 3.76 3.70 -10.35
N SER A 59 4.57 4.74 -10.25
CA SER A 59 5.87 4.81 -10.91
C SER A 59 6.87 3.83 -10.27
N ASN A 60 7.99 3.55 -10.95
CA ASN A 60 9.03 2.66 -10.41
C ASN A 60 9.51 3.10 -9.02
N THR A 61 9.71 4.40 -8.80
CA THR A 61 10.10 4.96 -7.50
C THR A 61 9.05 4.73 -6.41
N GLU A 62 7.76 4.85 -6.75
CA GLU A 62 6.66 4.61 -5.80
C GLU A 62 6.49 3.13 -5.47
N ALA A 63 6.78 2.24 -6.42
CA ALA A 63 6.82 0.80 -6.19
C ALA A 63 7.96 0.42 -5.24
N GLU A 64 9.16 0.98 -5.45
CA GLU A 64 10.30 0.81 -4.53
C GLU A 64 10.01 1.36 -3.13
N GLU A 65 9.42 2.56 -3.04
CA GLU A 65 9.02 3.15 -1.77
C GLU A 65 8.02 2.25 -1.04
N LEU A 66 7.01 1.75 -1.75
CA LEU A 66 6.01 0.86 -1.16
C LEU A 66 6.65 -0.43 -0.62
N GLU A 67 7.56 -1.04 -1.37
CA GLU A 67 8.24 -2.26 -0.94
C GLU A 67 9.14 -1.99 0.28
N ALA A 68 9.84 -0.85 0.31
CA ALA A 68 10.61 -0.42 1.48
C ALA A 68 9.71 -0.14 2.70
N LEU A 69 8.50 0.38 2.49
CA LEU A 69 7.49 0.53 3.55
C LEU A 69 7.02 -0.83 4.06
N PHE A 70 6.75 -1.79 3.17
CA PHE A 70 6.41 -3.17 3.55
C PHE A 70 7.54 -3.84 4.35
N ALA A 71 8.79 -3.70 3.92
CA ALA A 71 9.95 -4.29 4.63
C ALA A 71 10.14 -3.71 6.05
N LYS A 72 9.79 -2.44 6.26
CA LYS A 72 9.82 -1.79 7.58
C LYS A 72 8.62 -2.15 8.46
N MET A 73 7.56 -2.67 7.87
CA MET A 73 6.35 -3.05 8.55
C MET A 73 6.41 -4.55 8.87
N ALA A 74 6.72 -4.89 10.12
CA ALA A 74 6.39 -6.23 10.63
C ALA A 74 4.86 -6.32 10.71
N PHE A 75 4.23 -7.00 9.75
CA PHE A 75 2.80 -7.32 9.73
C PHE A 75 2.49 -8.59 10.51
#